data_AF-A0A960UUU7-F1
#
_entry.id   AF-A0A960UUU7-F1
#
_cell.length_a   1.000
_cell.length_b   1.000
_cell.length_c   1.000
_cell.angle_alpha   90.00
_cell.angle_beta   90.00
_cell.angle_gamma   90.00
#
_symmetry.space_group_name_H-M   'P 1'
#
loop_
_entity.id
_entity.type
_entity.pdbx_description
1 polymer ?
#
loop_
_entity_poly.entity_id
_entity_poly.type
_entity_poly.pdbx_seq_one_letter_code
_entity_poly.pdbx_strand_id
1 'polypeptide(L)'
;APDWCGYCRYLERDVFSKSTVAESLNQGFVALRILDTNSDKNKFQFNGYPTMKIADSSGKIIKEGGIGRQETSFLAAIAPFAKSEDVDGPEIIGSDSYSASLSVKFYKEGNGWVMESPLTGKESYEEARRDEKYIILKSAQDKFLAIPLNGDQGYYHDGKKWIPAFKVD
;
A
#
# COMPACT_ATOMS: atom_id res chain seq x y z
N ALA A 1 -19.35 -16.17 12.33
CA ALA A 1 -19.03 -16.92 13.55
C ALA A 1 -20.02 -18.07 13.68
N PRO A 2 -19.74 -19.13 14.46
CA PRO A 2 -20.75 -20.16 14.73
C PRO A 2 -22.01 -19.54 15.34
N ASP A 3 -23.19 -20.04 14.97
CA ASP A 3 -24.48 -19.44 15.35
C ASP A 3 -24.70 -19.40 16.87
N TRP A 4 -24.15 -20.40 17.57
CA TRP A 4 -24.23 -20.53 19.02
C TRP A 4 -23.38 -19.49 19.78
N CYS A 5 -22.38 -18.87 19.15
CA CYS A 5 -21.50 -17.91 19.82
C CYS A 5 -21.97 -16.45 19.59
N GLY A 6 -22.83 -15.95 20.48
CA GLY A 6 -23.33 -14.58 20.43
C GLY A 6 -22.22 -13.52 20.48
N TYR A 7 -21.25 -13.65 21.39
CA TYR A 7 -20.12 -12.72 21.50
C TYR A 7 -19.20 -12.73 20.27
N CYS A 8 -19.05 -13.88 19.60
CA CYS A 8 -18.28 -13.97 18.37
C CYS A 8 -18.97 -13.21 17.23
N ARG A 9 -20.29 -13.37 17.09
CA ARG A 9 -21.09 -12.62 16.09
C ARG A 9 -21.06 -11.12 16.35
N TYR A 10 -21.09 -10.72 17.63
CA TYR A 10 -20.94 -9.32 18.02
C TYR A 10 -19.60 -8.74 17.55
N LEU A 11 -18.47 -9.44 17.79
CA LEU A 11 -17.17 -8.97 17.30
C LEU A 11 -17.12 -8.85 15.77
N GLU A 12 -17.66 -9.83 15.04
CA GLU A 12 -17.69 -9.75 13.57
C GLU A 12 -18.50 -8.57 13.06
N ARG A 13 -19.67 -8.33 13.65
CA ARG A 13 -20.59 -7.27 13.20
C ARG A 13 -20.14 -5.88 13.61
N ASP A 14 -19.64 -5.71 14.84
CA ASP A 14 -19.48 -4.39 15.45
C ASP A 14 -18.02 -3.96 15.60
N VAL A 15 -17.06 -4.89 15.47
CA VAL A 15 -15.63 -4.60 15.61
C VAL A 15 -14.89 -4.90 14.30
N PHE A 16 -14.91 -6.14 13.82
CA PHE A 16 -14.12 -6.54 12.64
C PHE A 16 -14.67 -6.01 11.31
N SER A 17 -15.94 -5.61 11.27
CA SER A 17 -16.54 -4.96 10.10
C SER A 17 -16.12 -3.49 9.91
N LYS A 18 -15.51 -2.86 10.94
CA LYS A 18 -15.10 -1.47 10.90
C LYS A 18 -13.90 -1.31 9.97
N SER A 19 -13.96 -0.35 9.05
CA SER A 19 -12.87 -0.10 8.10
C SER A 19 -11.55 0.21 8.80
N THR A 20 -11.59 0.99 9.88
CA THR A 20 -10.43 1.32 10.73
C THR A 20 -9.75 0.08 11.33
N VAL A 21 -10.54 -0.89 11.78
CA VAL A 21 -10.06 -2.17 12.33
C VAL A 21 -9.51 -3.04 11.21
N ALA A 22 -10.21 -3.15 10.09
CA ALA A 22 -9.76 -3.91 8.93
C ALA A 22 -8.44 -3.36 8.36
N GLU A 23 -8.31 -2.04 8.23
CA GLU A 23 -7.09 -1.36 7.80
C GLU A 23 -5.92 -1.64 8.76
N SER A 24 -6.14 -1.50 10.07
CA SER A 24 -5.10 -1.76 11.07
C SER A 24 -4.63 -3.22 11.07
N LEU A 25 -5.57 -4.16 10.89
CA LEU A 25 -5.23 -5.58 10.77
C LEU A 25 -4.46 -5.85 9.47
N ASN A 26 -4.93 -5.35 8.34
CA ASN A 26 -4.29 -5.57 7.04
C ASN A 26 -2.90 -4.94 6.91
N GLN A 27 -2.63 -3.86 7.65
CA GLN A 27 -1.34 -3.18 7.63
C GLN A 27 -0.28 -3.84 8.52
N GLY A 28 -0.67 -4.42 9.66
CA GLY A 28 0.30 -4.87 10.67
C GLY A 28 0.19 -6.34 11.07
N PHE A 29 -0.77 -7.10 10.52
CA PHE A 29 -1.04 -8.46 10.97
C PHE A 29 -1.47 -9.39 9.83
N VAL A 30 -1.17 -10.68 9.98
CA VAL A 30 -1.86 -11.74 9.24
C VAL A 30 -3.05 -12.21 10.09
N ALA A 31 -4.26 -11.77 9.73
CA ALA A 31 -5.47 -12.13 10.47
C ALA A 31 -5.90 -13.58 10.20
N LEU A 32 -5.82 -14.44 11.22
CA LEU A 32 -6.28 -15.82 11.15
C LEU A 32 -7.58 -16.03 11.91
N ARG A 33 -8.53 -16.73 11.28
CA ARG A 33 -9.78 -17.17 11.91
C ARG A 33 -9.81 -18.68 12.07
N ILE A 34 -9.92 -19.13 13.32
CA ILE A 34 -10.04 -20.55 13.68
C ILE A 34 -11.44 -20.80 14.23
N LEU A 35 -12.14 -21.77 13.66
CA LEU A 35 -13.45 -22.21 14.13
C LEU A 35 -13.30 -23.44 15.03
N ASP A 36 -14.29 -23.68 15.89
CA ASP A 36 -14.44 -24.88 16.71
C ASP A 36 -14.52 -26.18 15.90
N THR A 37 -14.84 -26.07 14.61
CA THR A 37 -14.87 -27.15 13.62
C THR A 37 -13.54 -27.37 12.89
N ASN A 38 -12.54 -26.50 13.07
CA ASN A 38 -11.26 -26.61 12.38
C ASN A 38 -10.45 -27.80 12.92
N SER A 39 -9.82 -28.58 12.02
CA SER A 39 -8.98 -29.74 12.37
C SER A 39 -7.78 -29.37 13.24
N ASP A 40 -7.27 -28.16 13.07
CA ASP A 40 -6.09 -27.65 13.77
C ASP A 40 -6.42 -27.01 15.13
N LYS A 41 -7.69 -27.00 15.57
CA LYS A 41 -8.08 -26.37 16.84
C LYS A 41 -7.29 -26.88 18.03
N ASN A 42 -6.93 -28.17 18.03
CA ASN A 42 -6.20 -28.79 19.14
C ASN A 42 -4.76 -28.27 19.28
N LYS A 43 -4.22 -27.60 18.25
CA LYS A 43 -2.91 -26.92 18.30
C LYS A 43 -2.96 -25.64 19.16
N PHE A 44 -4.14 -25.16 19.49
CA PHE A 44 -4.35 -23.92 20.22
C PHE A 44 -5.11 -24.18 21.53
N GLN A 45 -4.61 -23.60 22.62
CA GLN A 45 -5.31 -23.64 23.90
C GLN A 45 -6.36 -22.52 23.95
N PHE A 46 -7.61 -22.86 24.27
CA PHE A 46 -8.69 -21.88 24.40
C PHE A 46 -9.33 -21.98 25.78
N ASN A 47 -9.49 -20.83 26.45
CA ASN A 47 -10.10 -20.75 27.78
C ASN A 47 -11.59 -20.34 27.73
N GLY A 48 -12.12 -20.10 26.53
CA GLY A 48 -13.50 -19.67 26.29
C GLY A 48 -13.68 -19.04 24.91
N TYR A 49 -14.91 -18.63 24.57
CA TYR A 49 -15.21 -18.00 23.28
C TYR A 49 -15.73 -16.56 23.47
N PRO A 50 -15.33 -15.61 22.61
CA PRO A 50 -14.20 -15.69 21.68
C PRO A 50 -12.86 -15.65 22.44
N THR A 51 -11.86 -16.36 21.94
CA THR A 51 -10.46 -16.19 22.34
C THR A 51 -9.73 -15.45 21.24
N MET A 52 -9.03 -14.38 21.58
CA MET A 52 -8.16 -13.64 20.67
C MET A 52 -6.73 -13.73 21.19
N LYS A 53 -5.79 -13.95 20.27
CA LYS A 53 -4.35 -14.03 20.55
C LYS A 53 -3.58 -13.29 19.48
N ILE A 54 -2.38 -12.82 19.84
CA ILE A 54 -1.38 -12.29 18.91
C ILE A 54 -0.16 -13.19 19.03
N ALA A 55 0.35 -13.63 17.88
CA ALA A 55 1.58 -14.40 17.77
C ALA A 55 2.65 -13.58 17.05
N ASP A 56 3.92 -13.84 17.33
CA ASP A 56 5.03 -13.36 16.51
C ASP A 56 5.21 -14.22 15.24
N SER A 57 6.16 -13.85 14.38
CA SER A 57 6.45 -14.56 13.12
C SER A 57 6.93 -16.00 13.30
N SER A 58 7.42 -16.37 14.49
CA SER A 58 7.77 -17.76 14.82
C SER A 58 6.57 -18.61 15.27
N GLY A 59 5.39 -18.00 15.39
CA GLY A 59 4.18 -18.64 15.88
C GLY A 59 4.06 -18.67 17.40
N LYS A 60 4.96 -18.00 18.14
CA LYS A 60 4.87 -17.92 19.61
C LYS A 60 3.81 -16.89 19.99
N ILE A 61 2.89 -17.28 20.87
CA ILE A 61 1.87 -16.36 21.40
C ILE A 61 2.53 -15.31 22.30
N ILE A 62 2.44 -14.04 21.89
CA ILE A 62 2.98 -12.88 22.61
C ILE A 62 1.91 -12.05 23.32
N LYS A 63 0.64 -12.25 22.96
CA LYS A 63 -0.51 -11.68 23.68
C LYS A 63 -1.68 -12.66 23.69
N GLU A 64 -2.28 -12.86 24.86
CA GLU A 64 -3.53 -13.59 25.04
C GLU A 64 -4.45 -12.80 25.98
N GLY A 65 -5.71 -12.65 25.59
CA GLY A 65 -6.69 -11.89 26.38
C GLY A 65 -6.47 -10.38 26.37
N GLY A 66 -7.49 -9.63 26.82
CA GLY A 66 -7.43 -8.16 26.90
C GLY A 66 -7.35 -7.42 25.56
N ILE A 67 -7.67 -8.07 24.43
CA ILE A 67 -7.60 -7.50 23.07
C ILE A 67 -8.80 -6.58 22.75
N GLY A 68 -9.51 -6.08 23.77
CA GLY A 68 -10.68 -5.21 23.58
C GLY A 68 -11.87 -5.91 22.94
N ARG A 69 -13.08 -5.38 23.15
CA ARG A 69 -14.32 -5.88 22.50
C ARG A 69 -15.12 -4.75 21.84
N GLN A 70 -14.54 -3.57 21.77
CA GLN A 70 -15.07 -2.39 21.10
C GLN A 70 -13.96 -1.84 20.20
N GLU A 71 -14.31 -1.17 19.11
CA GLU A 71 -13.37 -0.61 18.12
C GLU A 71 -12.16 0.09 18.77
N THR A 72 -12.39 1.08 19.62
CA THR A 72 -11.31 1.86 20.27
C THR A 72 -10.44 1.00 21.18
N SER A 73 -11.06 0.15 22.02
CA SER A 73 -10.33 -0.76 22.91
C SER A 73 -9.54 -1.82 22.15
N PHE A 74 -10.03 -2.25 20.99
CA PHE A 74 -9.39 -3.23 20.14
C PHE A 74 -8.13 -2.63 19.49
N LEU A 75 -8.29 -1.48 18.84
CA LEU A 75 -7.19 -0.74 18.23
C LEU A 75 -6.09 -0.42 19.24
N ALA A 76 -6.46 0.08 20.42
CA ALA A 76 -5.51 0.37 21.49
C ALA A 76 -4.76 -0.88 21.97
N ALA A 77 -5.42 -2.04 22.02
CA ALA A 77 -4.81 -3.28 22.47
C ALA A 77 -3.84 -3.89 21.45
N ILE A 78 -4.09 -3.71 20.15
CA ILE A 78 -3.22 -4.24 19.09
C ILE A 78 -2.10 -3.27 18.69
N ALA A 79 -2.25 -1.96 18.92
CA ALA A 79 -1.29 -0.94 18.49
C ALA A 79 0.18 -1.20 18.91
N PRO A 80 0.49 -1.71 20.11
CA PRO A 80 1.87 -2.02 20.49
C PRO A 80 2.49 -3.15 19.66
N PHE A 81 1.66 -4.02 19.09
CA PHE A 81 2.08 -5.20 18.31
C PHE A 81 2.01 -4.95 16.81
N ALA A 82 1.33 -3.88 16.37
CA ALA A 82 1.30 -3.44 14.98
C ALA A 82 2.65 -2.83 14.54
N LYS A 83 3.51 -2.48 15.49
CA LYS A 83 4.89 -2.04 15.23
C LYS A 83 5.81 -3.25 15.18
N SER A 84 5.77 -4.02 14.10
CA SER A 84 7.04 -4.46 13.54
C SER A 84 7.61 -3.26 12.82
N GLU A 85 8.87 -2.91 13.08
CA GLU A 85 9.66 -2.33 11.99
C GLU A 85 9.53 -3.36 10.86
N ASP A 86 9.02 -2.95 9.69
CA ASP A 86 9.09 -3.78 8.48
C ASP A 86 10.57 -4.00 8.16
N VAL A 87 11.19 -4.96 8.82
CA VAL A 87 12.46 -5.54 8.37
C VAL A 87 12.20 -6.50 7.21
N ASP A 88 10.97 -7.04 7.17
CA ASP A 88 10.45 -7.93 6.14
C ASP A 88 9.24 -7.27 5.47
N GLY A 89 9.48 -6.42 4.47
CA GLY A 89 8.42 -6.04 3.51
C GLY A 89 7.77 -7.28 2.88
N PRO A 90 6.65 -7.15 2.14
CA PRO A 90 5.94 -8.32 1.60
C PRO A 90 6.91 -9.26 0.89
N GLU A 91 6.90 -10.54 1.28
CA GLU A 91 7.71 -11.56 0.63
C GLU A 91 7.37 -11.52 -0.86
N ILE A 92 8.36 -11.14 -1.67
CA ILE A 92 8.31 -11.20 -3.12
C ILE A 92 8.18 -12.69 -3.47
N ILE A 93 6.93 -13.18 -3.60
CA ILE A 93 6.64 -14.55 -4.06
C ILE A 93 6.95 -14.61 -5.56
N GLY A 94 8.24 -14.70 -5.87
CA GLY A 94 8.78 -14.76 -7.23
C GLY A 94 9.89 -13.74 -7.45
N SER A 95 11.13 -14.18 -7.64
CA SER A 95 12.24 -13.33 -8.10
C SER A 95 12.09 -12.91 -9.57
N ASP A 96 10.85 -12.78 -10.05
CA ASP A 96 10.55 -12.51 -11.43
C ASP A 96 10.67 -11.00 -11.66
N SER A 97 11.84 -10.59 -12.13
CA SER A 97 12.09 -9.22 -12.57
C SER A 97 11.56 -9.05 -14.00
N TYR A 98 10.38 -8.43 -14.12
CA TYR A 98 9.85 -8.02 -15.43
C TYR A 98 10.28 -6.59 -15.74
N SER A 99 10.98 -6.41 -16.86
CA SER A 99 11.23 -5.09 -17.43
C SER A 99 10.20 -4.83 -18.53
N ALA A 100 9.39 -3.78 -18.35
CA ALA A 100 8.48 -3.29 -19.38
C ALA A 100 8.87 -1.86 -19.74
N SER A 101 8.95 -1.57 -21.03
CA SER A 101 9.15 -0.22 -21.53
C SER A 101 7.80 0.34 -21.97
N LEU A 102 7.47 1.53 -21.47
CA LEU A 102 6.27 2.24 -21.88
C LEU A 102 6.65 3.40 -22.81
N SER A 103 6.03 3.45 -23.98
CA SER A 103 6.16 4.61 -24.85
C SER A 103 5.17 5.69 -24.42
N VAL A 104 5.70 6.86 -24.10
CA VAL A 104 4.93 8.09 -23.85
C VAL A 104 5.14 9.06 -25.01
N LYS A 105 4.10 9.80 -25.38
CA LYS A 105 4.18 10.82 -26.43
C LYS A 105 4.07 12.21 -25.83
N PHE A 106 5.00 13.08 -26.18
CA PHE A 106 4.94 14.51 -25.86
C PHE A 106 4.64 15.29 -27.14
N TYR A 107 3.56 16.05 -27.16
CA TYR A 107 3.19 16.85 -28.32
C TYR A 107 2.52 18.17 -27.91
N LYS A 108 2.52 19.15 -28.81
CA LYS A 108 1.80 20.42 -28.60
C LYS A 108 0.33 20.27 -28.95
N GLU A 109 -0.53 20.77 -28.08
CA GLU A 109 -1.96 20.91 -28.33
C GLU A 109 -2.37 22.35 -27.98
N GLY A 110 -2.64 23.16 -29.02
CA GLY A 110 -2.79 24.60 -28.87
C GLY A 110 -1.52 25.27 -28.34
N ASN A 111 -1.65 26.02 -27.25
CA ASN A 111 -0.52 26.69 -26.58
C ASN A 111 0.12 25.83 -25.47
N GLY A 112 -0.44 24.65 -25.18
CA GLY A 112 0.03 23.74 -24.13
C GLY A 112 0.80 22.55 -24.68
N TRP A 113 1.41 21.82 -23.75
CA TRP A 113 2.04 20.52 -23.99
C TRP A 113 1.17 19.41 -23.40
N VAL A 114 1.12 18.28 -24.09
CA VAL A 114 0.42 17.09 -23.62
C VAL A 114 1.40 15.93 -23.57
N MET A 115 1.39 15.22 -22.44
CA MET A 115 1.98 13.90 -22.31
C MET A 115 0.86 12.85 -22.38
N GLU A 116 0.94 11.93 -23.32
CA GLU A 116 0.02 10.82 -23.44
C GLU A 116 0.72 9.51 -23.06
N SER A 117 0.17 8.84 -22.04
CA SER A 117 0.65 7.57 -21.47
C SER A 117 -0.46 6.53 -21.49
N PRO A 118 -0.18 5.27 -21.86
CA PRO A 118 -1.16 4.19 -21.73
C PRO A 118 -1.63 3.92 -20.29
N LEU A 119 -0.88 4.35 -19.28
CA LEU A 119 -1.21 4.11 -17.87
C LEU A 119 -2.06 5.23 -17.25
N THR A 120 -1.76 6.49 -17.58
CA THR A 120 -2.40 7.66 -16.95
C THR A 120 -3.28 8.47 -17.92
N GLY A 121 -3.29 8.13 -19.21
CA GLY A 121 -4.01 8.87 -20.24
C GLY A 121 -3.27 10.15 -20.64
N LYS A 122 -4.02 11.20 -20.92
CA LYS A 122 -3.49 12.51 -21.33
C LYS A 122 -3.34 13.43 -20.13
N GLU A 123 -2.14 13.99 -19.97
CA GLU A 123 -1.82 14.98 -18.95
C GLU A 123 -1.34 16.27 -19.61
N SER A 124 -1.84 17.41 -19.13
CA SER A 124 -1.50 18.73 -19.66
C SER A 124 -0.37 19.39 -18.88
N TYR A 125 0.52 20.05 -19.62
CA TYR A 125 1.70 20.75 -19.13
C TYR A 125 1.83 22.12 -19.79
N GLU A 126 2.43 23.05 -19.05
CA GLU A 126 2.85 24.35 -19.56
C GLU A 126 4.36 24.37 -19.76
N GLU A 127 4.84 25.10 -20.78
CA GLU A 127 6.27 25.30 -20.97
C GLU A 127 6.77 26.35 -19.97
N ALA A 128 7.54 25.91 -18.98
CA ALA A 128 8.10 26.79 -17.96
C ALA A 128 9.37 27.50 -18.44
N ARG A 129 10.23 26.79 -19.18
CA ARG A 129 11.41 27.33 -19.85
C ARG A 129 11.91 26.39 -20.94
N ARG A 130 12.74 26.90 -21.83
CA ARG A 130 13.45 26.14 -22.85
C ARG A 130 14.88 26.65 -22.97
N ASP A 131 15.82 25.72 -23.11
CA ASP A 131 17.21 26.01 -23.46
C ASP A 131 17.65 25.15 -24.65
N GLU A 132 18.93 25.21 -25.00
CA GLU A 132 19.50 24.49 -26.16
C GLU A 132 19.45 22.96 -26.01
N LYS A 133 19.22 22.44 -24.79
CA LYS A 133 19.21 21.01 -24.51
C LYS A 133 17.84 20.49 -24.11
N TYR A 134 17.03 21.27 -23.39
CA TYR A 134 15.77 20.80 -22.82
C TYR A 134 14.60 21.78 -22.99
N ILE A 135 13.41 21.19 -23.05
CA ILE A 135 12.14 21.84 -22.76
C ILE A 135 11.76 21.48 -21.33
N ILE A 136 11.55 22.47 -20.47
CA ILE A 136 11.04 22.24 -19.12
C ILE A 136 9.54 22.44 -19.12
N LEU A 137 8.83 21.35 -18.86
CA LEU A 137 7.39 21.30 -18.73
C LEU A 137 6.99 21.31 -17.26
N LYS A 138 5.91 22.03 -16.95
CA LYS A 138 5.35 22.17 -15.60
C LYS A 138 3.90 21.70 -15.60
N SER A 139 3.53 20.81 -14.69
CA SER A 139 2.15 20.39 -14.49
C SER A 139 1.39 21.34 -13.54
N ALA A 140 0.07 21.23 -13.50
CA ALA A 140 -0.77 21.96 -12.56
C ALA A 140 -0.45 21.68 -11.07
N GLN A 141 0.28 20.60 -10.77
CA GLN A 141 0.70 20.22 -9.41
C GLN A 141 2.14 20.66 -9.08
N ASP A 142 2.69 21.65 -9.80
CA ASP A 142 4.08 22.12 -9.65
C ASP A 142 5.14 21.02 -9.84
N LYS A 143 4.83 19.97 -10.61
CA LYS A 143 5.82 18.95 -11.01
C LYS A 143 6.48 19.36 -12.31
N PHE A 144 7.78 19.11 -12.42
CA PHE A 144 8.57 19.49 -13.59
C PHE A 144 9.14 18.29 -14.32
N LEU A 145 9.10 18.35 -15.65
CA LEU A 145 9.74 17.40 -16.57
C LEU A 145 10.73 18.14 -17.46
N ALA A 146 11.90 17.57 -17.68
CA ALA A 146 12.88 18.02 -18.66
C ALA A 146 12.84 17.07 -19.85
N ILE A 147 12.29 17.54 -20.96
CA ILE A 147 12.23 16.80 -22.22
C ILE A 147 13.47 17.18 -23.05
N PRO A 148 14.36 16.24 -23.38
CA PRO A 148 15.53 16.53 -24.19
C PRO A 148 15.12 16.88 -25.61
N LEU A 149 15.80 17.85 -26.22
CA LEU A 149 15.57 18.24 -27.60
C LEU A 149 16.13 17.21 -28.61
N ASN A 150 17.17 16.47 -28.21
CA ASN A 150 17.90 15.55 -29.09
C ASN A 150 18.14 14.22 -28.37
N GLY A 151 17.29 13.19 -28.55
CA GLY A 151 17.56 11.77 -28.27
C GLY A 151 18.11 11.36 -26.88
N ASP A 152 18.27 12.32 -25.99
CA ASP A 152 19.10 12.24 -24.80
C ASP A 152 18.27 11.71 -23.62
N GLN A 153 18.86 11.76 -22.43
CA GLN A 153 18.17 11.48 -21.19
C GLN A 153 17.18 12.61 -20.84
N GLY A 154 15.91 12.28 -20.61
CA GLY A 154 14.91 13.13 -19.97
C GLY A 154 14.85 12.91 -18.45
N TYR A 155 14.33 13.90 -17.74
CA TYR A 155 14.35 13.93 -16.27
C TYR A 155 12.99 14.37 -15.69
N TYR A 156 12.69 13.96 -14.46
CA TYR A 156 11.65 14.58 -13.64
C TYR A 156 12.29 15.25 -12.41
N HIS A 157 11.63 16.25 -11.84
CA HIS A 157 12.08 16.90 -10.61
C HIS A 157 11.27 16.40 -9.40
N ASP A 158 11.94 15.84 -8.39
CA ASP A 158 11.31 15.29 -7.17
C ASP A 158 11.02 16.34 -6.08
N GLY A 159 11.31 17.61 -6.37
CA GLY A 159 11.25 18.72 -5.43
C GLY A 159 12.61 19.12 -4.86
N LYS A 160 13.65 18.30 -5.02
CA LYS A 160 15.03 18.59 -4.59
C LYS A 160 16.04 18.51 -5.73
N LYS A 161 15.89 17.55 -6.65
CA LYS A 161 16.84 17.30 -7.73
C LYS A 161 16.15 16.76 -8.98
N TRP A 162 16.88 16.83 -10.09
CA TRP A 162 16.51 16.18 -11.34
C TRP A 162 16.92 14.71 -11.31
N ILE A 163 15.98 13.82 -11.63
CA ILE A 163 16.14 12.36 -11.64
C ILE A 163 15.94 11.85 -13.06
N PRO A 164 16.88 11.06 -13.63
CA PRO A 164 16.71 10.43 -14.93
C PRO A 164 15.41 9.63 -14.99
N ALA A 165 14.57 9.90 -15.98
CA ALA A 165 13.20 9.39 -16.05
C ALA A 165 12.94 8.53 -17.29
N PHE A 166 13.36 8.99 -18.46
CA PHE A 166 13.10 8.34 -19.74
C PHE A 166 14.16 8.77 -20.77
N LYS A 167 14.24 8.05 -21.89
CA LYS A 167 14.98 8.51 -23.07
C LYS A 167 13.98 8.81 -24.17
N VAL A 168 14.27 9.82 -24.98
CA VAL A 168 13.47 10.12 -26.16
C VAL A 168 14.12 9.40 -27.32
N ASP A 169 13.36 8.56 -28.01
CA ASP A 169 13.81 7.89 -29.24
C ASP A 169 13.75 8.82 -30.45
#